data_AF-K1YPW3-F1
#
_entry.id   AF-K1YPW3-F1
#
_cell.length_a   1.000
_cell.length_b   1.000
_cell.length_c   1.000
_cell.angle_alpha   90.00
_cell.angle_beta   90.00
_cell.angle_gamma   90.00
#
_symmetry.space_group_name_H-M   'P 1'
#
loop_
_entity.id
_entity.type
_entity.pdbx_description
1 polymer ?
#
loop_
_entity_poly.entity_id
_entity_poly.type
_entity_poly.pdbx_seq_one_letter_code
_entity_poly.pdbx_strand_id
1 'polypeptide(L)'
;MAVDALADKLLLLVTQGSLAASRLTDRDRVRLQSLFETRVLTIERGGAGKKVVVQNQDALDAFVLRNYPSGLQGSNVALPPRSRAVADFRDSKRARETGPPTVLLRGFNACELRAGEEVLMVAHWTKLAGVAALCLDDQEWEFTGVMAVVENLEVFWNFEKLETGAQLAVYAQGRLSGRILNWLASPAMAQARIIHCGDYDPVGLDEYLRLKASCPERTGLYLPPNLEDLFFRFGKRNLLEGSNAAVLARLRKCHVLDVCRVVELMDRYGVGLEQEILLLER
;
A
#
# COMPACT_ATOMS: atom_id res chain seq x y z
N MET A 1 19.15 -23.38 -0.17
CA MET A 1 17.80 -23.42 -0.78
C MET A 1 17.77 -22.38 -1.88
N ALA A 2 17.13 -22.65 -3.02
CA ALA A 2 17.02 -21.63 -4.06
C ALA A 2 16.09 -20.48 -3.63
N VAL A 3 16.25 -19.32 -4.26
CA VAL A 3 15.51 -18.10 -3.89
C VAL A 3 14.02 -18.15 -4.22
N ASP A 4 13.62 -18.92 -5.23
CA ASP A 4 12.22 -19.20 -5.56
C ASP A 4 12.08 -20.59 -6.21
N ALA A 5 10.82 -21.04 -6.36
CA ALA A 5 10.53 -22.34 -6.95
C ALA A 5 10.97 -22.47 -8.43
N LEU A 6 11.14 -21.36 -9.17
CA LEU A 6 11.69 -21.40 -10.51
C LEU A 6 13.22 -21.55 -10.47
N ALA A 7 13.88 -20.93 -9.50
CA ALA A 7 15.33 -21.01 -9.31
C ALA A 7 15.78 -22.44 -9.00
N ASP A 8 15.00 -23.21 -8.24
CA ASP A 8 15.24 -24.66 -8.06
C ASP A 8 15.20 -25.42 -9.40
N LYS A 9 14.27 -25.07 -10.28
CA LYS A 9 14.11 -25.71 -11.60
C LYS A 9 15.22 -25.30 -12.57
N LEU A 10 15.61 -24.03 -12.54
CA LEU A 10 16.77 -23.52 -13.29
C LEU A 10 18.07 -24.16 -12.79
N LEU A 11 18.21 -24.40 -11.49
CA LEU A 11 19.38 -25.09 -10.94
C LEU A 11 19.49 -26.51 -11.50
N LEU A 12 18.37 -27.23 -11.62
CA LEU A 12 18.34 -28.54 -12.27
C LEU A 12 18.70 -28.45 -13.76
N LEU A 13 18.20 -27.45 -14.48
CA LEU A 13 18.56 -27.26 -15.89
C LEU A 13 20.05 -26.98 -16.07
N VAL A 14 20.63 -26.11 -15.22
CA VAL A 14 22.05 -25.76 -15.27
C VAL A 14 22.95 -26.96 -14.90
N THR A 15 22.56 -27.74 -13.89
CA THR A 15 23.40 -28.84 -13.38
C THR A 15 23.22 -30.16 -14.13
N GLN A 16 22.01 -30.47 -14.60
CA GLN A 16 21.66 -31.76 -15.21
C GLN A 16 21.39 -31.65 -16.71
N GLY A 17 21.37 -30.43 -17.28
CA GLY A 17 21.08 -30.17 -18.69
C GLY A 17 19.64 -30.49 -19.11
N SER A 18 18.79 -30.99 -18.20
CA SER A 18 17.39 -31.34 -18.51
C SER A 18 16.52 -31.49 -17.27
N LEU A 19 15.19 -31.35 -17.45
CA LEU A 19 14.20 -31.73 -16.45
C LEU A 19 12.90 -32.23 -17.11
N ALA A 20 12.09 -33.00 -16.38
CA ALA A 20 10.76 -33.41 -16.86
C ALA A 20 9.86 -32.19 -17.11
N ALA A 21 9.19 -32.14 -18.27
CA ALA A 21 8.37 -30.99 -18.68
C ALA A 21 7.15 -30.75 -17.77
N SER A 22 6.73 -31.78 -17.03
CA SER A 22 5.67 -31.71 -16.01
C SER A 22 6.08 -30.94 -14.75
N ARG A 23 7.39 -30.72 -14.51
CA ARG A 23 7.88 -29.91 -13.39
C ARG A 23 7.76 -28.41 -13.62
N LEU A 24 7.60 -27.98 -14.87
CA LEU A 24 7.36 -26.58 -15.22
C LEU A 24 5.85 -26.30 -15.20
N THR A 25 5.44 -25.37 -14.34
CA THR A 25 4.07 -24.83 -14.33
C THR A 25 3.86 -23.88 -15.52
N ASP A 26 2.62 -23.52 -15.82
CA ASP A 26 2.33 -22.54 -16.89
C ASP A 26 3.00 -21.19 -16.62
N ARG A 27 3.07 -20.77 -15.34
CA ARG A 27 3.78 -19.56 -14.93
C ARG A 27 5.29 -19.64 -15.22
N ASP A 28 5.90 -20.80 -14.99
CA ASP A 28 7.32 -21.02 -15.30
C ASP A 28 7.56 -20.95 -16.81
N ARG A 29 6.66 -21.54 -17.60
CA ARG A 29 6.74 -21.52 -19.07
C ARG A 29 6.68 -20.10 -19.63
N VAL A 30 5.79 -19.26 -19.10
CA VAL A 30 5.73 -17.84 -19.47
C VAL A 30 7.04 -17.13 -19.12
N ARG A 31 7.60 -17.36 -17.92
CA ARG A 31 8.89 -16.75 -17.52
C ARG A 31 10.08 -17.22 -18.35
N LEU A 32 10.04 -18.45 -18.86
CA LEU A 32 11.09 -19.05 -19.69
C LEU A 32 10.81 -18.94 -21.19
N GLN A 33 9.74 -18.23 -21.59
CA GLN A 33 9.26 -18.19 -22.98
C GLN A 33 10.35 -17.77 -23.96
N SER A 34 11.12 -16.73 -23.62
CA SER A 34 12.22 -16.25 -24.47
C SER A 34 13.28 -17.32 -24.73
N LEU A 35 13.57 -18.18 -23.75
CA LEU A 35 14.54 -19.26 -23.90
C LEU A 35 14.04 -20.37 -24.83
N PHE A 36 12.74 -20.63 -24.86
CA PHE A 36 12.14 -21.56 -25.81
C PHE A 36 12.13 -20.97 -27.23
N GLU A 37 11.77 -19.70 -27.37
CA GLU A 37 11.74 -18.99 -28.65
C GLU A 37 13.13 -18.89 -29.29
N THR A 38 14.17 -18.63 -28.49
CA THR A 38 15.56 -18.59 -28.95
C THR A 38 16.22 -19.97 -29.01
N ARG A 39 15.46 -21.06 -28.81
CA ARG A 39 15.93 -22.45 -28.80
C ARG A 39 17.07 -22.75 -27.82
N VAL A 40 17.20 -21.95 -26.77
CA VAL A 40 18.11 -22.24 -25.63
C VAL A 40 17.58 -23.42 -24.84
N LEU A 41 16.26 -23.51 -24.70
CA LEU A 41 15.54 -24.67 -24.17
C LEU A 41 14.67 -25.28 -25.27
N THR A 42 14.62 -26.60 -25.33
CA THR A 42 13.73 -27.34 -26.24
C THR A 42 12.96 -28.41 -25.49
N ILE A 43 11.82 -28.83 -26.05
CA ILE A 43 11.04 -29.95 -25.52
C ILE A 43 11.29 -31.18 -26.39
N GLU A 44 11.85 -32.21 -25.80
CA GLU A 44 12.13 -33.50 -26.44
C GLU A 44 11.26 -34.61 -25.85
N ARG A 45 11.00 -35.64 -26.64
CA ARG A 45 10.39 -36.88 -26.12
C ARG A 45 11.44 -37.66 -25.33
N GLY A 46 11.07 -38.14 -24.15
CA GLY A 46 11.91 -38.97 -23.29
C GLY A 46 11.07 -40.07 -22.65
N GLY A 47 11.21 -41.31 -23.11
CA GLY A 47 10.35 -42.42 -22.71
C GLY A 47 8.87 -42.14 -22.96
N ALA A 48 8.02 -42.40 -21.97
CA ALA A 48 6.58 -42.13 -22.02
C ALA A 48 6.20 -40.64 -21.86
N GLY A 49 7.18 -39.73 -21.71
CA GLY A 49 6.93 -38.32 -21.39
C GLY A 49 7.70 -37.33 -22.26
N LYS A 50 7.64 -36.05 -21.85
CA LYS A 50 8.41 -34.95 -22.44
C LYS A 50 9.41 -34.41 -21.41
N LYS A 51 10.61 -34.10 -21.87
CA LYS A 51 11.65 -33.42 -21.08
C LYS A 51 11.98 -32.08 -21.72
N VAL A 52 12.31 -31.10 -20.91
CA VAL A 52 12.94 -29.86 -21.35
C VAL A 52 14.44 -30.07 -21.29
N VAL A 53 15.13 -29.75 -22.38
CA VAL A 53 16.57 -29.96 -22.54
C VAL A 53 17.25 -28.64 -22.87
N VAL A 54 18.40 -28.41 -22.25
CA VAL A 54 19.26 -27.25 -22.52
C VAL A 54 20.06 -27.52 -23.78
N GLN A 55 19.91 -26.66 -24.78
CA GLN A 55 20.66 -26.72 -26.04
C GLN A 55 21.83 -25.74 -26.07
N ASN A 56 21.77 -24.68 -25.26
CA ASN A 56 22.84 -23.69 -25.15
C ASN A 56 23.04 -23.33 -23.68
N GLN A 57 24.09 -23.89 -23.07
CA GLN A 57 24.39 -23.70 -21.66
C GLN A 57 24.80 -22.25 -21.36
N ASP A 58 25.65 -21.64 -22.20
CA ASP A 58 26.14 -20.28 -21.99
C ASP A 58 24.99 -19.25 -22.00
N ALA A 59 24.02 -19.43 -22.91
CA ALA A 59 22.85 -18.56 -22.98
C ALA A 59 21.90 -18.75 -21.79
N LEU A 60 21.79 -19.98 -21.26
CA LEU A 60 21.05 -20.25 -20.03
C LEU A 60 21.74 -19.59 -18.82
N ASP A 61 23.06 -19.71 -18.71
CA ASP A 61 23.84 -19.11 -17.63
C ASP A 61 23.77 -17.58 -17.67
N ALA A 62 23.83 -16.98 -18.86
CA ALA A 62 23.64 -15.54 -19.06
C ALA A 62 22.22 -15.09 -18.66
N PHE A 63 21.20 -15.89 -18.99
CA PHE A 63 19.83 -15.63 -18.53
C PHE A 63 19.72 -15.70 -17.01
N VAL A 64 20.34 -16.71 -16.38
CA VAL A 64 20.38 -16.86 -14.92
C VAL A 64 21.05 -15.64 -14.29
N LEU A 65 22.25 -15.26 -14.72
CA LEU A 65 22.97 -14.09 -14.17
C LEU A 65 22.17 -12.79 -14.32
N ARG A 66 21.46 -12.62 -15.44
CA ARG A 66 20.63 -11.43 -15.68
C ARG A 66 19.42 -11.34 -14.74
N ASN A 67 18.80 -12.48 -14.42
CA ASN A 67 17.55 -12.53 -13.64
C ASN A 67 17.77 -12.85 -12.15
N TYR A 68 18.91 -13.43 -11.82
CA TYR A 68 19.33 -13.85 -10.47
C TYR A 68 20.77 -13.37 -10.22
N PRO A 69 20.99 -12.05 -10.01
CA PRO A 69 22.33 -11.46 -9.94
C PRO A 69 23.18 -12.02 -8.79
N SER A 70 22.54 -12.38 -7.67
CA SER A 70 23.18 -13.05 -6.53
C SER A 70 23.23 -14.57 -6.65
N GLY A 71 22.93 -15.11 -7.84
CA GLY A 71 22.84 -16.54 -8.11
C GLY A 71 21.50 -17.15 -7.70
N LEU A 72 21.23 -18.37 -8.20
CA LEU A 72 19.97 -19.09 -7.96
C LEU A 72 19.73 -19.43 -6.48
N GLN A 73 20.80 -19.43 -5.67
CA GLN A 73 20.76 -19.70 -4.24
C GLN A 73 20.63 -18.42 -3.39
N GLY A 74 20.76 -17.24 -4.02
CA GLY A 74 20.62 -15.93 -3.39
C GLY A 74 21.86 -15.46 -2.65
N SER A 75 21.80 -14.21 -2.18
CA SER A 75 22.87 -13.62 -1.37
C SER A 75 22.90 -14.21 0.04
N ASN A 76 24.09 -14.66 0.49
CA ASN A 76 24.34 -15.08 1.87
C ASN A 76 24.41 -13.90 2.87
N VAL A 77 24.25 -12.65 2.41
CA VAL A 77 24.29 -11.47 3.27
C VAL A 77 22.93 -11.22 3.91
N ALA A 78 22.93 -10.90 5.20
CA ALA A 78 21.74 -10.43 5.91
C ALA A 78 21.34 -9.04 5.43
N LEU A 79 20.65 -8.97 4.29
CA LEU A 79 20.15 -7.74 3.69
C LEU A 79 18.69 -7.49 4.10
N PRO A 80 18.29 -6.21 4.23
CA PRO A 80 16.89 -5.84 4.34
C PRO A 80 16.09 -6.43 3.17
N PRO A 81 14.81 -6.79 3.37
CA PRO A 81 13.98 -7.52 2.41
C PRO A 81 13.92 -6.93 1.01
N ARG A 82 13.79 -5.60 0.88
CA ARG A 82 13.82 -4.90 -0.42
C ARG A 82 15.21 -4.95 -1.06
N SER A 83 16.27 -4.78 -0.28
CA SER A 83 17.66 -4.91 -0.74
C SER A 83 17.98 -6.34 -1.15
N ARG A 84 17.44 -7.35 -0.45
CA ARG A 84 17.52 -8.76 -0.82
C ARG A 84 16.75 -9.05 -2.10
N ALA A 85 15.54 -8.50 -2.28
CA ALA A 85 14.78 -8.66 -3.52
C ALA A 85 15.44 -7.98 -4.74
N VAL A 86 16.14 -6.85 -4.53
CA VAL A 86 17.01 -6.25 -5.56
C VAL A 86 18.22 -7.15 -5.84
N ALA A 87 18.88 -7.64 -4.79
CA ALA A 87 20.05 -8.51 -4.94
C ALA A 87 19.72 -9.84 -5.64
N ASP A 88 18.57 -10.44 -5.33
CA ASP A 88 18.18 -11.77 -5.77
C ASP A 88 17.35 -11.76 -7.06
N PHE A 89 16.57 -10.70 -7.32
CA PHE A 89 15.63 -10.65 -8.45
C PHE A 89 15.69 -9.34 -9.27
N ARG A 90 16.59 -8.41 -8.92
CA ARG A 90 16.66 -7.06 -9.51
C ARG A 90 15.36 -6.25 -9.41
N ASP A 91 14.47 -6.65 -8.50
CA ASP A 91 13.14 -6.06 -8.36
C ASP A 91 12.80 -5.86 -6.87
N SER A 92 12.93 -4.62 -6.39
CA SER A 92 12.60 -4.24 -5.01
C SER A 92 11.12 -4.46 -4.68
N LYS A 93 10.24 -4.57 -5.68
CA LYS A 93 8.78 -4.73 -5.52
C LYS A 93 8.37 -6.18 -5.27
N ARG A 94 9.29 -7.15 -5.44
CA ARG A 94 9.07 -8.57 -5.11
C ARG A 94 9.29 -8.90 -3.63
N ALA A 95 9.82 -7.97 -2.84
CA ALA A 95 9.92 -8.14 -1.40
C ALA A 95 8.53 -8.06 -0.76
N ARG A 96 8.19 -9.03 0.11
CA ARG A 96 7.12 -8.83 1.09
C ARG A 96 7.57 -7.72 2.04
N GLU A 97 6.76 -6.68 2.23
CA GLU A 97 7.02 -5.67 3.26
C GLU A 97 7.14 -6.36 4.62
N THR A 98 8.35 -6.31 5.19
CA THR A 98 8.72 -7.08 6.39
C THR A 98 9.38 -6.21 7.46
N GLY A 99 9.62 -4.92 7.18
CA GLY A 99 9.99 -3.94 8.20
C GLY A 99 8.76 -3.35 8.92
N PRO A 100 8.93 -2.80 10.13
CA PRO A 100 7.87 -2.07 10.82
C PRO A 100 7.45 -0.85 9.97
N PRO A 101 6.13 -0.61 9.78
CA PRO A 101 5.68 0.54 9.02
C PRO A 101 6.02 1.83 9.76
N THR A 102 6.52 2.81 9.03
CA THR A 102 6.75 4.16 9.52
C THR A 102 5.49 4.99 9.30
N VAL A 103 5.07 5.70 10.34
CA VAL A 103 3.93 6.61 10.33
C VAL A 103 4.45 8.03 10.51
N LEU A 104 4.02 8.94 9.64
CA LEU A 104 4.28 10.36 9.81
C LEU A 104 3.13 11.01 10.56
N LEU A 105 3.48 11.80 11.57
CA LEU A 105 2.57 12.40 12.52
C LEU A 105 2.77 13.90 12.58
N ARG A 106 1.66 14.65 12.66
CA ARG A 106 1.68 16.05 13.11
C ARG A 106 0.79 16.18 14.33
N GLY A 107 1.33 16.75 15.38
CA GLY A 107 0.67 16.95 16.66
C GLY A 107 0.42 18.44 16.90
N PHE A 108 -0.76 18.74 17.41
CA PHE A 108 -1.22 20.08 17.74
C PHE A 108 -1.65 20.11 19.21
N ASN A 109 -1.56 21.28 19.84
CA ASN A 109 -1.67 21.40 21.29
C ASN A 109 -0.62 20.51 21.99
N ALA A 110 -0.67 20.25 23.29
CA ALA A 110 0.31 19.38 23.96
C ALA A 110 0.15 17.88 23.59
N CYS A 111 -0.09 17.56 22.31
CA CYS A 111 -0.29 16.22 21.80
C CYS A 111 0.96 15.35 21.99
N GLU A 112 0.72 14.20 22.59
CA GLU A 112 1.70 13.17 22.88
C GLU A 112 1.12 11.79 22.54
N LEU A 113 1.99 10.86 22.19
CA LEU A 113 1.70 9.43 22.13
C LEU A 113 2.47 8.77 23.26
N ARG A 114 1.88 7.77 23.91
CA ARG A 114 2.51 7.05 25.02
C ARG A 114 2.67 5.58 24.67
N ALA A 115 3.59 4.91 25.34
CA ALA A 115 3.68 3.45 25.30
C ALA A 115 4.34 2.96 26.59
N GLY A 116 3.52 2.68 27.61
CA GLY A 116 4.02 2.46 28.97
C GLY A 116 4.61 3.73 29.55
N GLU A 117 5.89 3.69 29.94
CA GLU A 117 6.62 4.86 30.46
C GLU A 117 7.19 5.75 29.35
N GLU A 118 7.25 5.25 28.12
CA GLU A 118 7.77 6.00 26.97
C GLU A 118 6.76 7.03 26.48
N VAL A 119 7.25 8.22 26.12
CA VAL A 119 6.41 9.31 25.63
C VAL A 119 7.02 9.97 24.39
N LEU A 120 6.25 9.99 23.32
CA LEU A 120 6.56 10.74 22.11
C LEU A 120 5.83 12.08 22.15
N MET A 121 6.57 13.17 22.40
CA MET A 121 6.07 14.56 22.37
C MET A 121 5.76 15.03 20.93
N VAL A 122 4.73 14.49 20.28
CA VAL A 122 4.44 14.71 18.85
C VAL A 122 4.33 16.19 18.50
N ALA A 123 3.66 16.98 19.34
CA ALA A 123 3.53 18.42 19.10
C ALA A 123 4.85 19.18 19.20
N HIS A 124 5.74 18.77 20.10
CA HIS A 124 7.08 19.35 20.19
C HIS A 124 7.87 19.08 18.90
N TRP A 125 7.87 17.83 18.44
CA TRP A 125 8.53 17.43 17.19
C TRP A 125 7.92 18.11 15.96
N THR A 126 6.59 18.27 15.95
CA THR A 126 5.90 19.00 14.88
C THR A 126 6.32 20.46 14.84
N LYS A 127 6.45 21.12 16.00
CA LYS A 127 6.93 22.50 16.07
C LYS A 127 8.40 22.62 15.69
N LEU A 128 9.23 21.64 16.05
CA LEU A 128 10.67 21.66 15.84
C LEU A 128 11.08 21.30 14.40
N ALA A 129 10.47 20.26 13.84
CA ALA A 129 10.88 19.63 12.58
C ALA A 129 9.75 19.59 11.53
N GLY A 130 8.58 20.15 11.83
CA GLY A 130 7.39 20.11 10.98
C GLY A 130 6.59 18.80 11.10
N VAL A 131 7.23 17.70 11.49
CA VAL A 131 6.67 16.34 11.54
C VAL A 131 7.37 15.50 12.60
N ALA A 132 6.66 14.56 13.20
CA ALA A 132 7.22 13.46 13.97
C ALA A 132 7.11 12.16 13.16
N ALA A 133 8.05 11.24 13.33
CA ALA A 133 7.98 9.91 12.74
C ALA A 133 7.86 8.88 13.85
N LEU A 134 6.95 7.92 13.66
CA LEU A 134 6.76 6.79 14.56
C LEU A 134 6.99 5.50 13.80
N CYS A 135 7.78 4.61 14.39
CA CYS A 135 7.94 3.25 13.90
C CYS A 135 6.94 2.35 14.63
N LEU A 136 6.02 1.72 13.91
CA LEU A 136 5.10 0.75 14.51
C LEU A 136 5.76 -0.63 14.52
N ASP A 137 6.40 -0.95 15.65
CA ASP A 137 6.95 -2.26 15.95
C ASP A 137 6.01 -3.02 16.92
N ASP A 138 6.57 -3.81 17.83
CA ASP A 138 5.79 -4.57 18.82
C ASP A 138 5.27 -3.67 19.96
N GLN A 139 5.67 -2.40 20.01
CA GLN A 139 5.21 -1.44 21.02
C GLN A 139 3.81 -0.90 20.70
N GLU A 140 2.90 -1.02 21.66
CA GLU A 140 1.53 -0.49 21.54
C GLU A 140 1.49 0.99 21.91
N TRP A 141 1.59 1.85 20.90
CA TRP A 141 1.44 3.29 21.08
C TRP A 141 -0.03 3.67 21.29
N GLU A 142 -0.30 4.37 22.39
CA GLU A 142 -1.62 4.86 22.78
C GLU A 142 -1.78 6.35 22.47
N PHE A 143 -3.02 6.73 22.16
CA PHE A 143 -3.44 8.12 22.00
C PHE A 143 -4.87 8.28 22.50
N THR A 144 -5.12 9.37 23.23
CA THR A 144 -6.46 9.78 23.69
C THR A 144 -6.79 11.14 23.11
N GLY A 145 -7.95 11.27 22.48
CA GLY A 145 -8.40 12.52 21.89
C GLY A 145 -8.91 12.37 20.48
N VAL A 146 -8.84 13.45 19.70
CA VAL A 146 -9.30 13.46 18.31
C VAL A 146 -8.09 13.42 17.39
N MET A 147 -8.06 12.43 16.50
CA MET A 147 -7.07 12.30 15.46
C MET A 147 -7.71 12.35 14.07
N ALA A 148 -6.90 12.72 13.08
CA ALA A 148 -7.26 12.65 11.68
C ALA A 148 -6.31 11.74 10.91
N VAL A 149 -6.85 10.98 9.96
CA VAL A 149 -6.10 10.25 8.95
C VAL A 149 -6.16 11.06 7.67
N VAL A 150 -5.01 11.48 7.15
CA VAL A 150 -4.88 12.42 6.02
C VAL A 150 -4.22 11.71 4.85
N GLU A 151 -4.91 11.62 3.71
CA GLU A 151 -4.40 10.89 2.53
C GLU A 151 -3.39 11.70 1.72
N ASN A 152 -3.67 13.00 1.54
CA ASN A 152 -2.85 13.89 0.74
C ASN A 152 -1.70 14.52 1.54
N LEU A 153 -0.51 14.56 0.95
CA LEU A 153 0.69 15.07 1.62
C LEU A 153 0.66 16.59 1.82
N GLU A 154 0.16 17.35 0.85
CA GLU A 154 0.06 18.80 0.94
C GLU A 154 -0.94 19.22 2.01
N VAL A 155 -2.07 18.51 2.08
CA VAL A 155 -3.08 18.70 3.13
C VAL A 155 -2.52 18.32 4.50
N PHE A 156 -1.72 17.25 4.59
CA PHE A 156 -1.05 16.88 5.83
C PHE A 156 -0.10 17.98 6.32
N TRP A 157 0.69 18.58 5.42
CA TRP A 157 1.60 19.68 5.76
C TRP A 157 0.91 20.98 6.15
N ASN A 158 -0.34 21.17 5.74
CA ASN A 158 -1.14 22.35 6.04
C ASN A 158 -2.36 22.02 6.92
N PHE A 159 -2.33 20.89 7.63
CA PHE A 159 -3.50 20.30 8.27
C PHE A 159 -4.21 21.25 9.25
N GLU A 160 -3.45 22.11 9.93
CA GLU A 160 -4.00 23.13 10.83
C GLU A 160 -5.05 24.04 10.16
N LYS A 161 -4.97 24.26 8.85
CA LYS A 161 -5.92 25.07 8.09
C LYS A 161 -7.31 24.44 7.95
N LEU A 162 -7.43 23.13 8.15
CA LEU A 162 -8.73 22.43 8.05
C LEU A 162 -9.60 22.64 9.29
N GLU A 163 -9.02 23.11 10.40
CA GLU A 163 -9.72 23.40 11.66
C GLU A 163 -10.66 22.26 12.12
N THR A 164 -10.22 21.01 11.91
CA THR A 164 -11.03 19.82 12.20
C THR A 164 -11.25 19.59 13.70
N GLY A 165 -10.46 20.28 14.55
CA GLY A 165 -10.36 20.02 15.98
C GLY A 165 -9.47 18.82 16.34
N ALA A 166 -8.91 18.11 15.36
CA ALA A 166 -7.98 17.02 15.64
C ALA A 166 -6.66 17.53 16.24
N GLN A 167 -6.20 16.85 17.28
CA GLN A 167 -4.95 17.10 17.97
C GLN A 167 -3.78 16.33 17.33
N LEU A 168 -4.09 15.27 16.59
CA LEU A 168 -3.11 14.43 15.90
C LEU A 168 -3.54 14.22 14.45
N ALA A 169 -2.65 14.45 13.50
CA ALA A 169 -2.80 14.07 12.10
C ALA A 169 -1.84 12.94 11.75
N VAL A 170 -2.34 11.90 11.09
CA VAL A 170 -1.61 10.73 10.63
C VAL A 170 -1.63 10.70 9.12
N TYR A 171 -0.46 10.67 8.49
CA TYR A 171 -0.37 10.55 7.03
C TYR A 171 -0.61 9.11 6.57
N ALA A 172 -1.60 8.90 5.69
CA ALA A 172 -1.99 7.58 5.20
C ALA A 172 -1.20 7.12 3.96
N GLN A 173 -0.60 8.05 3.21
CA GLN A 173 0.08 7.79 1.93
C GLN A 173 -0.77 6.95 0.97
N GLY A 174 -2.02 7.38 0.74
CA GLY A 174 -3.02 6.60 0.01
C GLY A 174 -3.65 5.54 0.90
N ARG A 175 -3.54 4.26 0.49
CA ARG A 175 -4.24 3.16 1.16
C ARG A 175 -3.51 2.71 2.42
N LEU A 176 -4.17 2.76 3.58
CA LEU A 176 -3.57 2.37 4.85
C LEU A 176 -3.11 0.91 4.82
N SER A 177 -1.90 0.65 5.29
CA SER A 177 -1.43 -0.73 5.46
C SER A 177 -2.28 -1.46 6.51
N GLY A 178 -2.41 -2.78 6.38
CA GLY A 178 -3.13 -3.59 7.37
C GLY A 178 -2.55 -3.46 8.78
N ARG A 179 -1.23 -3.22 8.90
CA ARG A 179 -0.57 -2.98 10.18
C ARG A 179 -0.97 -1.66 10.82
N ILE A 180 -1.05 -0.57 10.05
CA ILE A 180 -1.54 0.72 10.57
C ILE A 180 -3.01 0.59 10.98
N LEU A 181 -3.85 -0.07 10.18
CA LEU A 181 -5.24 -0.32 10.56
C LEU A 181 -5.37 -1.14 11.85
N ASN A 182 -4.55 -2.18 12.01
CA ASN A 182 -4.54 -2.99 13.23
C ASN A 182 -4.12 -2.17 14.45
N TRP A 183 -3.11 -1.30 14.30
CA TRP A 183 -2.71 -0.37 15.37
C TRP A 183 -3.85 0.59 15.72
N LEU A 184 -4.48 1.22 14.72
CA LEU A 184 -5.62 2.11 14.94
C LEU A 184 -6.80 1.38 15.61
N ALA A 185 -7.01 0.09 15.29
CA ALA A 185 -8.05 -0.76 15.87
C ALA A 185 -7.70 -1.37 17.24
N SER A 186 -6.46 -1.19 17.72
CA SER A 186 -5.97 -1.81 18.94
C SER A 186 -6.62 -1.22 20.21
N PRO A 187 -6.59 -1.94 21.35
CA PRO A 187 -7.05 -1.41 22.63
C PRO A 187 -6.36 -0.10 23.03
N ALA A 188 -5.07 0.06 22.72
CA ALA A 188 -4.29 1.27 23.00
C ALA A 188 -4.85 2.51 22.29
N MET A 189 -5.53 2.33 21.15
CA MET A 189 -6.16 3.40 20.37
C MET A 189 -7.67 3.52 20.61
N ALA A 190 -8.24 2.78 21.56
CA ALA A 190 -9.69 2.73 21.77
C ALA A 190 -10.30 4.08 22.18
N GLN A 191 -9.51 4.94 22.86
CA GLN A 191 -9.92 6.28 23.28
C GLN A 191 -9.67 7.37 22.22
N ALA A 192 -9.16 6.99 21.04
CA ALA A 192 -8.98 7.90 19.92
C ALA A 192 -10.23 7.94 19.04
N ARG A 193 -10.81 9.13 18.87
CA ARG A 193 -11.79 9.42 17.81
C ARG A 193 -11.04 9.72 16.52
N ILE A 194 -11.45 9.10 15.42
CA ILE A 194 -10.80 9.17 14.13
C ILE A 194 -11.66 9.97 13.15
N ILE A 195 -11.05 10.96 12.52
CA ILE A 195 -11.61 11.70 11.39
C ILE A 195 -10.85 11.25 10.14
N HIS A 196 -11.55 10.71 9.15
CA HIS A 196 -10.96 10.46 7.84
C HIS A 196 -11.00 11.76 7.02
N CYS A 197 -9.84 12.18 6.55
CA CYS A 197 -9.64 13.29 5.64
C CYS A 197 -8.99 12.72 4.37
N GLY A 198 -9.81 12.36 3.39
CA GLY A 198 -9.35 11.90 2.08
C GLY A 198 -10.12 12.57 0.95
N ASP A 199 -9.94 12.03 -0.26
CA ASP A 199 -10.66 12.51 -1.45
C ASP A 199 -12.16 12.24 -1.33
N TYR A 200 -12.97 13.16 -1.84
CA TYR A 200 -14.41 12.96 -2.04
C TYR A 200 -14.64 12.37 -3.43
N ASP A 201 -14.05 11.20 -3.65
CA ASP A 201 -14.21 10.37 -4.84
C ASP A 201 -14.58 8.92 -4.44
N PRO A 202 -14.91 8.02 -5.38
CA PRO A 202 -15.28 6.66 -5.02
C PRO A 202 -14.16 5.88 -4.28
N VAL A 203 -12.89 6.16 -4.55
CA VAL A 203 -11.76 5.44 -3.93
C VAL A 203 -11.52 5.94 -2.51
N GLY A 204 -11.52 7.25 -2.29
CA GLY A 204 -11.38 7.86 -0.96
C GLY A 204 -12.53 7.45 -0.03
N LEU A 205 -13.77 7.39 -0.54
CA LEU A 205 -14.91 6.88 0.23
C LEU A 205 -14.81 5.39 0.55
N ASP A 206 -14.21 4.57 -0.32
CA ASP A 206 -13.96 3.16 -0.04
C ASP A 206 -12.90 2.99 1.06
N GLU A 207 -11.86 3.83 1.08
CA GLU A 207 -10.86 3.82 2.13
C GLU A 207 -11.42 4.31 3.48
N TYR A 208 -12.28 5.33 3.47
CA TYR A 208 -13.06 5.72 4.65
C TYR A 208 -13.87 4.54 5.19
N LEU A 209 -14.60 3.82 4.33
CA LEU A 209 -15.41 2.67 4.74
C LEU A 209 -14.54 1.55 5.32
N ARG A 210 -13.36 1.31 4.75
CA ARG A 210 -12.39 0.33 5.26
C ARG A 210 -11.89 0.73 6.65
N LEU A 211 -11.55 1.99 6.86
CA LEU A 211 -11.14 2.50 8.17
C LEU A 211 -12.29 2.41 9.20
N LYS A 212 -13.51 2.80 8.80
CA LYS A 212 -14.71 2.71 9.63
C LYS A 212 -15.03 1.28 10.04
N ALA A 213 -14.85 0.32 9.13
CA ALA A 213 -15.05 -1.10 9.43
C ALA A 213 -14.04 -1.63 10.45
N SER A 214 -12.78 -1.16 10.41
CA SER A 214 -11.76 -1.52 11.41
C SER A 214 -11.95 -0.81 12.75
N CYS A 215 -12.49 0.41 12.75
CA CYS A 215 -12.67 1.26 13.94
C CYS A 215 -14.13 1.75 14.03
N PRO A 216 -15.11 0.87 14.30
CA PRO A 216 -16.52 1.23 14.32
C PRO A 216 -16.84 2.21 15.46
N GLU A 217 -17.93 2.98 15.31
CA GLU A 217 -18.44 4.00 16.25
C GLU A 217 -17.55 5.22 16.53
N ARG A 218 -16.23 5.12 16.31
CA ARG A 218 -15.28 6.22 16.56
C ARG A 218 -14.65 6.81 15.31
N THR A 219 -15.04 6.33 14.13
CA THR A 219 -14.58 6.86 12.83
C THR A 219 -15.70 7.63 12.13
N GLY A 220 -15.42 8.87 11.75
CA GLY A 220 -16.27 9.73 10.92
C GLY A 220 -15.51 10.32 9.73
N LEU A 221 -16.24 10.81 8.73
CA LEU A 221 -15.67 11.50 7.57
C LEU A 221 -15.60 13.01 7.82
N TYR A 222 -14.51 13.67 7.42
CA TYR A 222 -14.44 15.12 7.45
C TYR A 222 -15.33 15.72 6.35
N LEU A 223 -16.31 16.53 6.73
CA LEU A 223 -17.24 17.19 5.82
C LEU A 223 -17.22 18.70 6.09
N PRO A 224 -16.55 19.51 5.25
CA PRO A 224 -16.51 20.95 5.43
C PRO A 224 -17.93 21.55 5.26
N PRO A 225 -18.28 22.64 5.96
CA PRO A 225 -19.61 23.25 5.85
C PRO A 225 -19.98 23.67 4.42
N ASN A 226 -18.99 24.10 3.62
CA ASN A 226 -19.14 24.54 2.23
C ASN A 226 -18.92 23.42 1.18
N LEU A 227 -18.99 22.14 1.56
CA LEU A 227 -18.68 21.02 0.67
C LEU A 227 -19.42 21.07 -0.68
N GLU A 228 -20.70 21.42 -0.67
CA GLU A 228 -21.51 21.50 -1.90
C GLU A 228 -21.00 22.58 -2.87
N ASP A 229 -20.58 23.74 -2.37
CA ASP A 229 -19.97 24.80 -3.19
C ASP A 229 -18.66 24.32 -3.82
N LEU A 230 -17.85 23.58 -3.06
CA LEU A 230 -16.60 23.01 -3.56
C LEU A 230 -16.85 22.00 -4.70
N PHE A 231 -17.85 21.12 -4.55
CA PHE A 231 -18.27 20.20 -5.61
C PHE A 231 -18.71 20.96 -6.86
N PHE A 232 -19.55 21.98 -6.70
CA PHE A 232 -20.05 22.77 -7.82
C PHE A 232 -18.94 23.49 -8.59
N ARG A 233 -17.98 24.10 -7.89
CA ARG A 233 -16.94 24.95 -8.50
C ARG A 233 -15.73 24.19 -9.01
N PHE A 234 -15.34 23.12 -8.34
CA PHE A 234 -14.03 22.47 -8.54
C PHE A 234 -14.11 20.97 -8.81
N GLY A 235 -15.31 20.39 -8.79
CA GLY A 235 -15.47 18.97 -9.04
C GLY A 235 -14.99 18.56 -10.44
N LYS A 236 -14.43 17.36 -10.54
CA LYS A 236 -13.92 16.78 -11.80
C LYS A 236 -14.66 15.50 -12.15
N ARG A 237 -15.07 15.37 -13.42
CA ARG A 237 -15.81 14.20 -13.92
C ARG A 237 -14.95 12.95 -14.03
N ASN A 238 -13.68 13.09 -14.42
CA ASN A 238 -12.75 11.98 -14.59
C ASN A 238 -12.54 11.15 -13.30
N LEU A 239 -12.79 11.74 -12.12
CA LEU A 239 -12.76 11.04 -10.83
C LEU A 239 -13.87 10.00 -10.67
N LEU A 240 -14.93 10.04 -11.49
CA LEU A 240 -16.02 9.07 -11.46
C LEU A 240 -15.95 8.02 -12.60
N GLU A 241 -14.99 8.16 -13.51
CA GLU A 241 -14.89 7.34 -14.72
C GLU A 241 -14.05 6.06 -14.51
N GLY A 242 -14.06 5.16 -15.50
CA GLY A 242 -13.22 3.97 -15.51
C GLY A 242 -13.52 3.00 -14.35
N SER A 243 -12.47 2.59 -13.62
CA SER A 243 -12.59 1.68 -12.47
C SER A 243 -13.41 2.25 -11.32
N ASN A 244 -13.55 3.58 -11.24
CA ASN A 244 -14.26 4.25 -10.15
C ASN A 244 -15.79 4.11 -10.27
N ALA A 245 -16.31 3.92 -11.49
CA ALA A 245 -17.74 3.73 -11.72
C ALA A 245 -18.30 2.48 -11.01
N ALA A 246 -17.53 1.39 -10.98
CA ALA A 246 -17.91 0.17 -10.28
C ALA A 246 -17.93 0.36 -8.75
N VAL A 247 -16.99 1.16 -8.22
CA VAL A 247 -16.94 1.52 -6.81
C VAL A 247 -18.12 2.43 -6.45
N LEU A 248 -18.40 3.45 -7.26
CA LEU A 248 -19.54 4.36 -7.06
C LEU A 248 -20.87 3.59 -7.04
N ALA A 249 -21.06 2.63 -7.94
CA ALA A 249 -22.25 1.78 -7.96
C ALA A 249 -22.43 0.95 -6.67
N ARG A 250 -21.33 0.55 -6.01
CA ARG A 250 -21.36 -0.09 -4.69
C ARG A 250 -21.67 0.93 -3.59
N LEU A 251 -21.06 2.12 -3.63
CA LEU A 251 -21.26 3.18 -2.65
C LEU A 251 -22.71 3.69 -2.62
N ARG A 252 -23.40 3.73 -3.77
CA ARG A 252 -24.84 4.05 -3.86
C ARG A 252 -25.75 3.08 -3.08
N LYS A 253 -25.24 1.89 -2.72
CA LYS A 253 -25.95 0.89 -1.91
C LYS A 253 -25.53 0.93 -0.43
N CYS A 254 -24.63 1.84 -0.06
CA CYS A 254 -24.20 2.04 1.32
C CYS A 254 -25.26 2.82 2.11
N HIS A 255 -25.33 2.58 3.42
CA HIS A 255 -26.24 3.28 4.34
C HIS A 255 -25.50 4.12 5.40
N VAL A 256 -24.20 4.34 5.22
CA VAL A 256 -23.43 5.22 6.11
C VAL A 256 -23.74 6.67 5.74
N LEU A 257 -24.35 7.42 6.66
CA LEU A 257 -24.85 8.78 6.41
C LEU A 257 -23.82 9.71 5.74
N ASP A 258 -22.57 9.70 6.23
CA ASP A 258 -21.49 10.51 5.64
C ASP A 258 -21.25 10.17 4.16
N VAL A 259 -21.23 8.87 3.82
CA VAL A 259 -21.05 8.39 2.44
C VAL A 259 -22.25 8.77 1.59
N CYS A 260 -23.47 8.57 2.10
CA CYS A 260 -24.70 8.92 1.39
C CYS A 260 -24.68 10.40 1.00
N ARG A 261 -24.31 11.30 1.92
CA ARG A 261 -24.22 12.74 1.65
C ARG A 261 -23.25 13.07 0.53
N VAL A 262 -22.08 12.45 0.50
CA VAL A 262 -21.08 12.70 -0.56
C VAL A 262 -21.52 12.09 -1.89
N VAL A 263 -22.09 10.88 -1.88
CA VAL A 263 -22.62 10.21 -3.08
C VAL A 263 -23.77 11.03 -3.70
N GLU A 264 -24.63 11.63 -2.90
CA GLU A 264 -25.69 12.53 -3.38
C GLU A 264 -25.12 13.75 -4.13
N LEU A 265 -24.01 14.32 -3.64
CA LEU A 265 -23.31 15.41 -4.34
C LEU A 265 -22.68 14.93 -5.64
N MET A 266 -22.05 13.75 -5.63
CA MET A 266 -21.50 13.14 -6.86
C MET A 266 -22.59 12.89 -7.90
N ASP A 267 -23.75 12.38 -7.49
CA ASP A 267 -24.87 12.09 -8.38
C ASP A 267 -25.52 13.37 -8.91
N ARG A 268 -25.61 14.42 -8.07
CA ARG A 268 -26.16 15.73 -8.44
C ARG A 268 -25.29 16.47 -9.46
N TYR A 269 -23.98 16.52 -9.24
CA TYR A 269 -23.06 17.31 -10.04
C TYR A 269 -22.30 16.50 -11.11
N GLY A 270 -22.33 15.17 -11.03
CA GLY A 270 -21.64 14.27 -11.96
C GLY A 270 -20.11 14.38 -11.89
N VAL A 271 -19.58 14.66 -10.71
CA VAL A 271 -18.16 14.93 -10.44
C VAL A 271 -17.73 14.38 -9.07
N GLY A 272 -16.45 14.03 -8.93
CA GLY A 272 -15.78 13.85 -7.64
C GLY A 272 -14.98 15.09 -7.26
N LEU A 273 -14.40 15.11 -6.07
CA LEU A 273 -13.64 16.26 -5.56
C LEU A 273 -12.36 15.82 -4.84
N GLU A 274 -11.22 16.39 -5.24
CA GLU A 274 -9.90 16.13 -4.64
C GLU A 274 -9.74 16.84 -3.28
N GLN A 275 -8.96 16.24 -2.38
CA GLN A 275 -8.77 16.71 -1.02
C GLN A 275 -8.05 18.06 -0.92
N GLU A 276 -7.12 18.36 -1.84
CA GLU A 276 -6.32 19.59 -1.85
C GLU A 276 -7.19 20.85 -1.87
N ILE A 277 -8.41 20.75 -2.40
CA ILE A 277 -9.35 21.87 -2.43
C ILE A 277 -9.70 22.41 -1.05
N LEU A 278 -9.54 21.59 0.00
CA LEU A 278 -9.77 21.98 1.39
C LEU A 278 -8.80 23.06 1.87
N LEU A 279 -7.71 23.31 1.13
CA LEU A 279 -6.74 24.36 1.42
C LEU A 279 -7.06 25.70 0.74
N LEU A 280 -8.03 25.75 -0.19
CA LEU A 280 -8.48 27.02 -0.75
C LEU A 280 -9.24 27.79 0.35
N GLU A 281 -8.77 29.00 0.61
CA GLU A 281 -9.27 29.91 1.66
C GLU A 281 -10.81 29.93 1.70
N ARG A 282 -11.36 29.78 2.92
CA ARG A 282 -12.78 29.93 3.22
C ARG A 282 -13.18 31.39 3.37
#